data_AF-A0A8J3IQP9-F1
#
_entry.id   AF-A0A8J3IQP9-F1
#
_cell.length_a   1.000
_cell.length_b   1.000
_cell.length_c   1.000
_cell.angle_alpha   90.00
_cell.angle_beta   90.00
_cell.angle_gamma   90.00
#
_symmetry.space_group_name_H-M   'P 1'
#
loop_
_entity.id
_entity.type
_entity.pdbx_description
1 polymer ?
#
loop_
_entity_poly.entity_id
_entity_poly.type
_entity_poly.pdbx_seq_one_letter_code
_entity_poly.pdbx_strand_id
1 'polypeptide(L)'
;MELARTLCASGSPINKSQLARTLGVARSSFSTHPKRPNMDKALAVRIEALHERDDTMGHRKLAVLLHTGKNRVKRVMHKYGIAARRKRKKYLYPGKAAETRPQSAARRGTGLGQHRCHLFRHL
;
A
#
# COMPACT_ATOMS: atom_id res chain seq x y z
N MET A 1 0.59 -5.73 33.80
CA MET A 1 1.29 -6.81 33.08
C MET A 1 2.78 -6.54 32.83
N GLU A 2 3.26 -5.29 32.88
CA GLU A 2 4.71 -4.98 32.76
C GLU A 2 5.54 -5.57 33.91
N LEU A 3 5.06 -5.44 35.16
CA LEU A 3 5.71 -6.02 36.35
C LEU A 3 5.87 -7.55 36.30
N ALA A 4 4.91 -8.25 35.70
CA ALA A 4 4.98 -9.69 35.51
C ALA A 4 6.10 -10.11 34.53
N ARG A 5 6.51 -9.21 33.62
CA ARG A 5 7.55 -9.48 32.62
C ARG A 5 8.93 -9.29 33.22
N THR A 6 9.13 -8.24 34.02
CA THR A 6 10.39 -7.99 34.75
C THR A 6 10.72 -9.14 35.70
N LEU A 7 9.71 -9.72 36.35
CA LEU A 7 9.86 -10.87 37.26
C LEU A 7 10.16 -12.20 36.55
N CYS A 8 10.09 -12.25 35.22
CA CYS A 8 10.22 -13.48 34.43
C CYS A 8 11.32 -13.39 33.36
N ALA A 9 12.21 -12.41 33.49
CA ALA A 9 13.43 -12.30 32.69
C ALA A 9 14.36 -13.50 32.97
N SER A 10 15.31 -13.75 32.06
CA SER A 10 16.15 -14.97 32.02
C SER A 10 17.08 -15.22 33.22
N GLY A 11 17.02 -14.40 34.28
CA GLY A 11 17.79 -14.55 35.52
C GLY A 11 16.94 -14.52 36.80
N SER A 12 15.61 -14.63 36.68
CA SER A 12 14.71 -14.56 37.84
C SER A 12 14.55 -15.95 38.49
N PRO A 13 14.46 -16.03 39.83
CA PRO A 13 14.26 -17.30 40.53
C PRO A 13 12.85 -17.89 40.34
N ILE A 14 11.91 -17.13 39.77
CA ILE A 14 10.50 -17.52 39.60
C ILE A 14 10.25 -18.00 38.18
N ASN A 15 9.75 -19.23 38.06
CA ASN A 15 9.36 -19.81 36.78
C ASN A 15 8.06 -19.20 36.23
N LYS A 16 7.97 -19.01 34.91
CA LYS A 16 6.75 -18.51 34.20
C LYS A 16 5.47 -19.22 34.63
N SER A 17 5.56 -20.54 34.83
CA SER A 17 4.42 -21.37 35.24
C SER A 17 3.99 -21.12 36.70
N GLN A 18 4.91 -20.77 37.60
CA GLN A 18 4.58 -20.40 38.98
C GLN A 18 3.93 -19.02 39.02
N LEU A 19 4.47 -18.06 38.27
CA LEU A 19 3.92 -16.71 38.15
C LEU A 19 2.51 -16.72 37.51
N ALA A 20 2.31 -17.56 36.49
CA ALA A 20 1.00 -17.74 35.87
C ALA A 20 -0.06 -18.25 36.85
N ARG A 21 0.29 -19.25 37.66
CA ARG A 21 -0.60 -19.83 38.67
C ARG A 21 -0.93 -18.84 39.78
N THR A 22 0.05 -18.06 40.24
CA THR A 22 -0.16 -17.04 41.29
C THR A 22 -1.01 -15.87 40.80
N LEU A 23 -0.83 -15.43 39.56
CA LEU A 23 -1.60 -14.32 38.98
C LEU A 23 -2.96 -14.76 38.41
N GLY A 24 -3.24 -16.06 38.31
CA GLY A 24 -4.47 -16.58 37.70
C GLY A 24 -4.57 -16.31 36.19
N VAL A 25 -3.43 -16.14 35.49
CA VAL A 25 -3.39 -15.81 34.05
C VAL A 25 -2.82 -17.00 33.27
N ALA A 26 -3.30 -17.23 32.06
CA ALA A 26 -2.74 -18.25 31.18
C ALA A 26 -1.22 -18.07 30.97
N ARG A 27 -0.46 -19.17 31.03
CA ARG A 27 0.99 -19.17 30.78
C ARG A 27 1.38 -18.54 29.44
N SER A 28 0.54 -18.70 28.42
CA SER A 28 0.73 -18.13 27.07
C SER A 28 0.67 -16.60 27.06
N SER A 29 0.00 -15.96 28.02
CA SER A 29 -0.08 -14.50 28.14
C SER A 29 1.25 -13.87 28.54
N PHE A 30 2.16 -14.65 29.14
CA PHE A 30 3.54 -14.23 29.45
C PHE A 30 4.49 -14.37 28.26
N SER A 31 3.96 -14.69 27.07
CA SER A 31 4.76 -14.78 25.84
C SER A 31 5.59 -13.51 25.65
N THR A 32 6.88 -13.75 25.42
CA THR A 32 7.95 -12.77 25.27
C THR A 32 7.57 -11.73 24.21
N HIS A 33 7.86 -10.46 24.50
CA HIS A 33 7.28 -9.27 23.86
C HIS A 33 6.84 -9.38 22.40
N PRO A 34 5.66 -8.84 22.04
CA PRO A 34 5.28 -8.74 20.64
C PRO A 34 6.36 -7.94 19.89
N LYS A 35 7.06 -8.57 18.95
CA LYS A 35 8.16 -7.95 18.18
C LYS A 35 7.68 -6.89 17.19
N ARG A 36 6.42 -7.01 16.75
CA ARG A 36 5.76 -6.15 15.76
C ARG A 36 5.74 -4.66 16.13
N PRO A 37 5.36 -4.22 17.35
CA PRO A 37 5.40 -2.80 17.72
C PRO A 37 6.78 -2.17 17.59
N ASN A 38 7.86 -2.87 17.98
CA ASN A 38 9.21 -2.31 17.86
C ASN A 38 9.62 -2.14 16.38
N MET A 39 9.31 -3.13 15.54
CA MET A 39 9.54 -3.03 14.10
C MET A 39 8.68 -1.95 13.44
N ASP A 40 7.43 -1.80 13.88
CA ASP A 40 6.51 -0.79 13.35
C ASP A 40 6.95 0.63 13.77
N LYS A 41 7.51 0.81 14.98
CA LYS A 41 8.14 2.07 15.41
C LYS A 41 9.35 2.43 14.53
N ALA A 42 10.26 1.49 14.32
CA ALA A 42 11.42 1.71 13.45
C ALA A 42 11.00 2.04 12.01
N LEU A 43 9.92 1.41 11.52
CA LEU A 43 9.38 1.72 10.20
C LEU A 43 8.75 3.11 10.13
N ALA A 44 8.08 3.57 11.20
CA ALA A 44 7.50 4.91 11.26
C ALA A 44 8.56 6.00 11.11
N VAL A 45 9.66 5.91 11.88
CA VAL A 45 10.79 6.85 11.80
C VAL A 45 11.36 6.93 10.37
N ARG A 46 11.48 5.79 9.68
CA ARG A 46 11.95 5.76 8.28
C ARG A 46 10.95 6.40 7.31
N ILE A 47 9.66 6.28 7.56
CA ILE A 47 8.62 6.91 6.74
C ILE A 47 8.64 8.42 6.94
N GLU A 48 8.75 8.89 8.19
CA GLU A 48 8.83 10.31 8.55
C GLU A 48 10.03 10.98 7.86
N ALA A 49 11.21 10.37 7.92
CA ALA A 49 12.41 10.87 7.22
C ALA A 49 12.25 10.95 5.68
N LEU A 50 11.40 10.11 5.07
CA LEU A 50 11.08 10.21 3.65
C LEU A 50 10.04 11.30 3.37
N HIS A 51 9.08 11.48 4.28
CA HIS A 51 8.04 12.52 4.18
C HIS A 51 8.57 13.93 4.43
N GLU A 52 9.66 14.10 5.19
CA GLU A 52 10.40 15.37 5.25
C GLU A 52 10.86 15.86 3.86
N ARG A 53 11.14 14.92 2.94
CA ARG A 53 11.58 15.24 1.57
C ARG A 53 10.42 15.35 0.59
N ASP A 54 9.45 14.43 0.65
CA ASP A 54 8.28 14.42 -0.22
C ASP A 54 7.09 13.77 0.50
N ASP A 55 6.19 14.62 1.02
CA ASP A 55 4.97 14.24 1.75
C ASP A 55 3.88 13.63 0.86
N THR A 56 4.06 13.62 -0.47
CA THR A 56 3.04 13.15 -1.42
C THR A 56 3.05 11.63 -1.62
N MET A 57 4.06 10.95 -1.08
CA MET A 57 4.26 9.52 -1.27
C MET A 57 3.31 8.70 -0.40
N GLY A 58 2.40 7.97 -1.06
CA GLY A 58 1.53 6.98 -0.41
C GLY A 58 2.23 5.65 -0.10
N HIS A 59 1.54 4.81 0.68
CA HIS A 59 2.05 3.50 1.13
C HIS A 59 2.56 2.58 0.02
N ARG A 60 2.00 2.64 -1.21
CA ARG A 60 2.51 1.84 -2.35
C ARG A 60 3.90 2.29 -2.82
N LYS A 61 4.15 3.60 -2.87
CA LYS A 61 5.43 4.16 -3.31
C LYS A 61 6.49 4.00 -2.21
N LEU A 62 6.12 4.29 -0.96
CA LEU A 62 6.98 4.08 0.21
C LEU A 62 7.40 2.60 0.37
N ALA A 63 6.51 1.66 0.07
CA ALA A 63 6.81 0.23 0.10
C ALA A 63 7.95 -0.16 -0.85
N VAL A 64 7.99 0.41 -2.05
CA VAL A 64 9.06 0.17 -3.03
C VAL A 64 10.38 0.76 -2.54
N LEU A 65 10.36 2.02 -2.06
CA LEU A 65 11.57 2.71 -1.56
C LEU A 65 12.16 2.06 -0.31
N LEU A 66 11.31 1.57 0.59
CA LEU A 66 11.72 0.92 1.85
C LEU A 66 11.89 -0.60 1.70
N HIS A 67 11.74 -1.14 0.49
CA HIS A 67 11.77 -2.58 0.19
C HIS A 67 10.93 -3.42 1.19
N THR A 68 9.76 -2.90 1.55
CA THR A 68 8.88 -3.47 2.59
C THR A 68 7.47 -3.67 2.04
N GLY A 69 6.74 -4.69 2.52
CA GLY A 69 5.39 -4.98 2.03
C GLY A 69 4.38 -3.82 2.23
N LYS A 70 3.58 -3.52 1.20
CA LYS A 70 2.57 -2.44 1.17
C LYS A 70 1.59 -2.45 2.34
N ASN A 71 1.19 -3.64 2.81
CA ASN A 71 0.24 -3.77 3.92
C ASN A 71 0.87 -3.39 5.27
N ARG A 72 2.18 -3.63 5.44
CA ARG A 72 2.92 -3.22 6.64
C ARG A 72 3.03 -1.70 6.70
N VAL A 73 3.45 -1.09 5.60
CA VAL A 73 3.54 0.37 5.48
C VAL A 73 2.17 1.01 5.69
N LYS A 74 1.12 0.50 5.04
CA LYS A 74 -0.26 0.97 5.24
C LYS A 74 -0.68 0.91 6.71
N ARG A 75 -0.44 -0.21 7.40
CA ARG A 75 -0.75 -0.35 8.82
C ARG A 75 -0.01 0.69 9.67
N VAL A 76 1.29 0.86 9.43
CA VAL A 76 2.11 1.84 10.19
C VAL A 76 1.61 3.25 9.94
N MET A 77 1.35 3.62 8.68
CA MET A 77 0.76 4.93 8.34
C MET A 77 -0.55 5.19 9.09
N HIS A 78 -1.48 4.23 9.10
CA HIS A 78 -2.74 4.38 9.86
C HIS A 78 -2.51 4.44 11.37
N LYS A 79 -1.60 3.61 11.91
CA LYS A 79 -1.34 3.53 13.35
C LYS A 79 -0.72 4.82 13.92
N TYR A 80 0.17 5.46 13.17
CA TYR A 80 0.87 6.68 13.59
C TYR A 80 0.27 7.95 12.98
N GLY A 81 -0.89 7.87 12.32
CA GLY A 81 -1.57 9.04 11.74
C GLY A 81 -0.82 9.69 10.56
N ILE A 82 0.12 8.99 9.95
CA ILE A 82 0.93 9.52 8.84
C ILE A 82 0.12 9.43 7.55
N ALA A 83 -0.31 10.59 7.03
CA ALA A 83 -1.09 10.69 5.80
C ALA A 83 -0.24 11.22 4.65
N ALA A 84 -0.38 10.62 3.47
CA ALA A 84 0.21 11.17 2.26
C ALA A 84 -0.62 12.35 1.75
N ARG A 85 0.04 13.46 1.45
CA ARG A 85 -0.60 14.64 0.89
C ARG A 85 -1.09 14.36 -0.53
N ARG A 86 -2.36 14.70 -0.79
CA ARG A 86 -2.92 14.64 -2.14
C ARG A 86 -2.54 15.88 -2.93
N LYS A 87 -1.77 15.74 -4.01
CA LYS A 87 -1.55 16.83 -4.98
C LYS A 87 -2.88 17.24 -5.59
N ARG A 88 -3.21 18.53 -5.54
CA ARG A 88 -4.38 19.08 -6.24
C ARG A 88 -4.14 18.98 -7.75
N LYS A 89 -5.16 18.62 -8.52
CA LYS A 89 -5.07 18.66 -9.99
C LYS A 89 -4.82 20.11 -10.40
N LYS A 90 -3.78 20.36 -11.19
CA LYS A 90 -3.55 21.67 -11.79
C LYS A 90 -4.76 21.99 -12.67
N TYR A 91 -5.35 23.16 -12.50
CA TYR A 91 -6.40 23.64 -13.40
C TYR A 91 -5.79 23.79 -14.79
N LEU A 92 -6.27 23.00 -15.75
CA LEU A 92 -6.02 23.26 -17.16
C LEU A 92 -7.06 24.28 -17.60
N TYR A 93 -6.59 25.48 -17.97
CA TYR A 93 -7.44 26.45 -18.63
C TYR A 93 -7.87 25.85 -19.97
N PRO A 94 -9.17 25.68 -20.24
CA PRO A 94 -9.64 25.29 -21.55
C PRO A 94 -9.44 26.49 -22.48
N GLY A 95 -8.29 26.54 -23.16
CA GLY A 95 -8.09 27.50 -24.24
C GLY A 95 -9.16 27.29 -25.33
N LYS A 96 -9.51 28.34 -26.07
CA LYS A 96 -10.48 28.28 -27.20
C LYS A 96 -10.04 27.38 -28.38
N ALA A 97 -8.99 26.57 -28.22
CA ALA A 97 -8.36 25.76 -29.27
C ALA A 97 -8.64 24.24 -29.13
N ALA A 98 -9.44 23.80 -28.16
CA ALA A 98 -9.84 22.38 -28.03
C ALA A 98 -10.85 21.93 -29.11
N GLU A 99 -11.29 22.84 -29.98
CA GLU A 99 -12.10 22.51 -31.15
C GLU A 99 -11.19 21.97 -32.26
N THR A 100 -10.85 20.69 -32.18
CA THR A 100 -10.29 19.98 -33.33
C THR A 100 -11.37 19.96 -34.42
N ARG A 101 -11.33 20.90 -35.36
CA ARG A 101 -12.19 20.84 -36.54
C ARG A 101 -11.94 19.51 -37.24
N PRO A 102 -12.97 18.66 -37.46
CA PRO A 102 -12.76 17.45 -38.24
C PRO A 102 -12.34 17.87 -39.64
N GLN A 103 -11.17 17.41 -40.08
CA GLN A 103 -10.71 17.62 -41.45
C GLN A 103 -11.75 16.99 -42.37
N SER A 104 -12.48 17.84 -43.10
CA SER A 104 -13.59 17.45 -43.97
C SER A 104 -13.17 16.31 -44.89
N ALA A 105 -13.85 15.17 -44.76
CA ALA A 105 -13.68 13.99 -45.60
C ALA A 105 -13.83 14.38 -47.07
N ALA A 106 -12.71 14.45 -47.78
CA ALA A 106 -12.70 14.54 -49.23
C ALA A 106 -13.30 13.24 -49.78
N ARG A 107 -14.43 13.40 -50.48
CA ARG A 107 -15.16 12.38 -51.22
C ARG A 107 -14.20 11.61 -52.13
N ARG A 108 -13.92 10.34 -51.84
CA ARG A 108 -13.36 9.40 -52.82
C ARG A 108 -14.45 8.42 -53.20
N GLY A 109 -14.79 8.43 -54.48
CA GLY A 109 -15.99 7.85 -55.05
C GLY A 109 -16.12 6.34 -54.81
N THR A 110 -17.37 5.93 -54.65
CA THR A 110 -17.83 4.55 -54.73
C THR A 110 -17.66 4.05 -56.16
N GLY A 111 -16.54 3.38 -56.44
CA GLY A 111 -16.39 2.50 -57.59
C GLY A 111 -16.93 1.11 -57.23
N LEU A 112 -18.12 0.79 -57.74
CA LEU A 112 -18.68 -0.56 -57.72
C LEU A 112 -17.75 -1.52 -58.48
N GLY A 113 -17.13 -2.45 -57.77
CA GLY A 113 -16.35 -3.56 -58.33
C GLY A 113 -16.82 -4.87 -57.70
N GLN A 114 -17.95 -5.38 -58.16
CA GLN A 114 -18.49 -6.68 -57.76
C GLN A 114 -17.62 -7.79 -58.38
N HIS A 115 -16.65 -8.31 -57.63
CA HIS A 115 -16.05 -9.60 -57.96
C HIS A 115 -16.64 -10.69 -57.05
N ARG A 116 -17.59 -11.42 -57.66
CA ARG A 116 -18.09 -12.72 -57.23
C ARG A 116 -16.92 -13.67 -56.97
N CYS A 117 -16.78 -14.16 -55.74
CA CYS A 117 -16.10 -15.42 -55.48
C CYS A 117 -17.19 -16.44 -55.12
N HIS A 118 -17.42 -17.35 -56.07
CA HIS A 118 -18.35 -18.45 -55.95
C HIS A 118 -17.98 -19.36 -54.78
N LEU A 119 -19.02 -19.81 -54.08
CA LEU A 119 -19.04 -20.92 -53.15
C LEU A 119 -18.12 -22.06 -53.60
N PHE A 120 -17.16 -22.42 -52.74
CA PHE A 120 -16.68 -23.80 -52.64
C PHE A 120 -17.33 -24.40 -51.40
N ARG A 121 -18.42 -25.16 -51.61
CA ARG A 121 -19.10 -25.96 -50.59
C ARG A 121 -19.04 -27.41 -51.07
N HIS A 122 -18.32 -28.22 -50.30
CA HIS A 122 -18.40 -29.67 -50.12
C HIS A 122 -18.87 -30.56 -51.29
N LEU A 123 -17.96 -31.44 -51.72
CA LEU A 123 -18.06 -32.90 -51.54
C LEU A 123 -16.67 -33.53 -51.72
#